data_AF-A0A9N8UVE3-F1
#
_entry.id   AF-A0A9N8UVE3-F1
#
_cell.length_a   1.000
_cell.length_b   1.000
_cell.length_c   1.000
_cell.angle_alpha   90.00
_cell.angle_beta   90.00
_cell.angle_gamma   90.00
#
_symmetry.space_group_name_H-M   'P 1'
#
loop_
_entity.id
_entity.type
_entity.pdbx_description
1 polymer ?
#
loop_
_entity_poly.entity_id
_entity_poly.type
_entity_poly.pdbx_seq_one_letter_code
_entity_poly.pdbx_strand_id
1 'polypeptide(L)'
;MSKSIANDTYFSHLSVSPPDKFTKYYLRTKWLGSIDLETDIEKKPVCDLSVTDCRSFWQREVGDLRRGKPSGITETSQFLEATHAVLSGKEFFNEFRLSCQVTSGTSTVTLKWSWRVEDPGEDPMLALPMTLGSIGLILVSENECFKLWPEWLDFLLEDRTQYQLRCEALEMRVTDLEKIHDLTEQKMNKMAEDKLTSETILLENFRDLLNSKKKKIKSLLKLLEKSGVVQRQAESDDNQSVASGLSFEMMDENTSEAESIHEQPQKEEEEEMQKQEVQHNEPESNIKKESQEIEIPSPPAKMKNDQVADIAEDSNDDLDDLFPTKHIRRKRR
;
A
#
# COMPACT_ATOMS: atom_id res chain seq x y z
N MET A 1 -14.07 -5.24 26.41
CA MET A 1 -13.14 -4.57 25.48
C MET A 1 -11.87 -4.18 26.21
N SER A 2 -10.95 -5.14 26.33
CA SER A 2 -9.63 -4.92 26.91
C SER A 2 -8.74 -4.34 25.80
N LYS A 3 -8.52 -3.02 25.78
CA LYS A 3 -7.48 -2.46 24.90
C LYS A 3 -6.15 -3.08 25.32
N SER A 4 -5.56 -3.88 24.45
CA SER A 4 -4.17 -4.30 24.61
C SER A 4 -3.34 -3.03 24.62
N ILE A 5 -2.81 -2.68 25.79
CA ILE A 5 -1.77 -1.67 25.90
C ILE A 5 -0.52 -2.35 25.35
N ALA A 6 -0.35 -2.29 24.02
CA ALA A 6 0.97 -2.44 23.44
C ALA A 6 1.87 -1.47 24.21
N ASN A 7 2.91 -1.99 24.86
CA ASN A 7 3.63 -1.24 25.87
C ASN A 7 4.14 0.08 25.27
N ASP A 8 3.58 1.21 25.68
CA ASP A 8 4.04 2.56 25.28
C ASP A 8 5.36 2.91 25.99
N THR A 9 6.33 2.01 25.91
CA THR A 9 7.65 2.10 26.49
C THR A 9 8.68 2.16 25.37
N TYR A 10 9.33 3.30 25.26
CA TYR A 10 10.25 3.63 24.17
C TYR A 10 11.66 3.79 24.73
N PHE A 11 12.64 3.24 24.01
CA PHE A 11 14.06 3.35 24.34
C PHE A 11 14.78 4.18 23.29
N SER A 12 15.59 5.15 23.71
CA SER A 12 16.35 6.02 22.81
C SER A 12 17.75 6.33 23.35
N HIS A 13 18.70 6.55 22.45
CA HIS A 13 20.05 6.99 22.79
C HIS A 13 20.09 8.52 22.82
N LEU A 14 20.60 9.09 23.91
CA LEU A 14 20.66 10.54 24.10
C LEU A 14 21.98 11.14 23.62
N SER A 15 21.91 12.39 23.16
CA SER A 15 23.11 13.21 22.90
C SER A 15 23.53 13.96 24.17
N VAL A 16 24.84 14.04 24.46
CA VAL A 16 25.35 14.70 25.67
C VAL A 16 25.68 16.17 25.39
N SER A 17 25.38 17.05 26.34
CA SER A 17 25.67 18.49 26.25
C SER A 17 26.29 18.99 27.57
N PRO A 18 27.58 19.41 27.58
CA PRO A 18 28.52 19.42 26.46
C PRO A 18 28.87 18.01 25.96
N PRO A 19 29.29 17.84 24.68
CA PRO A 19 29.50 16.53 24.09
C PRO A 19 30.72 15.81 24.68
N ASP A 20 30.47 14.88 25.59
CA ASP A 20 31.43 13.84 25.98
C ASP A 20 31.38 12.67 24.98
N LYS A 21 32.55 12.17 24.59
CA LYS A 21 32.71 11.03 23.68
C LYS A 21 32.69 9.68 24.40
N PHE A 22 32.88 9.66 25.72
CA PHE A 22 33.08 8.45 26.50
C PHE A 22 31.82 7.98 27.23
N THR A 23 30.96 8.90 27.66
CA THR A 23 29.71 8.56 28.35
C THR A 23 28.54 8.53 27.37
N LYS A 24 27.88 7.37 27.26
CA LYS A 24 26.60 7.20 26.55
C LYS A 24 25.47 7.25 27.55
N TYR A 25 24.34 7.82 27.15
CA TYR A 25 23.13 7.83 27.96
C TYR A 25 21.97 7.23 27.18
N TYR A 26 21.16 6.45 27.88
CA TYR A 26 19.97 5.79 27.36
C TYR A 26 18.75 6.32 28.11
N LEU A 27 17.71 6.71 27.37
CA LEU A 27 16.41 7.10 27.90
C LEU A 27 15.42 5.97 27.69
N ARG A 28 14.70 5.59 28.74
CA ARG A 28 13.43 4.88 28.67
C ARG A 28 12.31 5.85 29.04
N THR A 29 11.35 5.99 28.14
CA THR A 29 10.11 6.74 28.32
C THR A 29 8.95 5.76 28.34
N LYS A 30 8.18 5.70 29.44
CA LYS A 30 6.98 4.87 29.55
C LYS A 30 5.75 5.75 29.70
N TRP A 31 4.86 5.77 28.71
CA TRP A 31 3.61 6.53 28.81
C TRP A 31 2.58 5.75 29.63
N LEU A 32 1.83 6.47 30.46
CA LEU A 32 0.87 5.93 31.42
C LEU A 32 -0.60 6.23 31.05
N GLY A 33 -0.81 6.96 29.96
CA GLY A 33 -2.12 7.30 29.41
C GLY A 33 -2.01 7.88 28.00
N SER A 34 -3.15 8.00 27.31
CA SER A 34 -3.16 8.60 25.97
C SER A 34 -2.75 10.08 26.03
N ILE A 35 -2.05 10.51 24.98
CA ILE A 35 -1.75 11.91 24.70
C ILE A 35 -2.97 12.62 24.07
N ASP A 36 -4.11 11.94 23.88
CA ASP A 36 -5.38 12.58 23.53
C ASP A 36 -6.00 13.30 24.75
N LEU A 37 -5.74 14.59 24.82
CA LEU A 37 -5.86 15.42 26.03
C LEU A 37 -7.28 15.94 26.35
N GLU A 38 -8.34 15.31 25.86
CA GLU A 38 -9.72 15.81 26.05
C GLU A 38 -10.32 15.53 27.44
N THR A 39 -9.67 14.74 28.29
CA THR A 39 -10.19 14.41 29.63
C THR A 39 -9.45 15.10 30.79
N ASP A 40 -10.23 15.56 31.77
CA ASP A 40 -9.76 16.18 33.02
C ASP A 40 -9.03 15.15 33.89
N ILE A 41 -7.70 15.09 33.75
CA ILE A 41 -6.83 14.29 34.61
C ILE A 41 -5.71 15.17 35.18
N GLU A 42 -6.08 16.24 35.90
CA GLU A 42 -5.15 17.21 36.51
C GLU A 42 -4.15 16.63 37.57
N LYS A 43 -4.15 15.31 37.82
CA LYS A 43 -3.43 14.70 38.95
C LYS A 43 -2.73 13.35 38.70
N LYS A 44 -2.73 12.80 37.48
CA LYS A 44 -1.98 11.57 37.17
C LYS A 44 -0.71 11.89 36.38
N PRO A 45 0.38 11.14 36.59
CA PRO A 45 1.54 11.22 35.70
C PRO A 45 1.16 10.77 34.29
N VAL A 46 1.69 11.48 33.30
CA VAL A 46 1.49 11.25 31.86
C VAL A 46 2.52 10.23 31.35
N CYS A 47 3.75 10.31 31.82
CA CYS A 47 4.80 9.34 31.53
C CYS A 47 5.86 9.26 32.64
N ASP A 48 6.54 8.11 32.72
CA ASP A 48 7.72 7.90 33.54
C ASP A 48 8.96 8.02 32.66
N LEU A 49 9.88 8.90 33.03
CA LEU A 49 11.18 9.04 32.37
C LEU A 49 12.26 8.45 33.27
N SER A 50 13.09 7.57 32.69
CA SER A 50 14.25 6.99 33.35
C SER A 50 15.46 7.03 32.41
N VAL A 51 16.59 7.54 32.90
CA VAL A 51 17.84 7.68 32.15
C VAL A 51 18.95 6.89 32.85
N THR A 52 19.85 6.28 32.09
CA THR A 52 21.06 5.62 32.61
C THR A 52 22.29 5.92 31.77
N ASP A 53 23.45 6.01 32.43
CA ASP A 53 24.80 6.01 31.85
C ASP A 53 25.44 4.61 31.86
N CYS A 54 24.61 3.57 32.03
CA CYS A 54 24.97 2.19 32.33
C CYS A 54 25.66 1.96 33.68
N ARG A 55 25.67 2.94 34.59
CA ARG A 55 26.21 2.79 35.96
C ARG A 55 25.19 3.18 37.02
N SER A 56 24.52 4.32 36.82
CA SER A 56 23.49 4.89 37.67
C SER A 56 22.18 5.00 36.89
N PHE A 57 21.07 5.17 37.61
CA PHE A 57 19.79 5.55 37.03
C PHE A 57 19.34 6.90 37.60
N TRP A 58 18.66 7.69 36.77
CA TRP A 58 17.92 8.86 37.20
C TRP A 58 16.48 8.73 36.70
N GLN A 59 15.50 8.90 37.59
CA GLN A 59 14.09 8.71 37.24
C GLN A 59 13.24 9.90 37.69
N ARG A 60 12.12 10.11 37.00
CA ARG A 60 11.05 11.03 37.41
C ARG A 60 9.73 10.71 36.70
N GLU A 61 8.64 10.72 37.45
CA GLU A 61 7.27 10.78 36.91
C GLU A 61 6.97 12.20 36.39
N VAL A 62 6.43 12.31 35.19
CA VAL A 62 6.10 13.58 34.54
C VAL A 62 4.61 13.84 34.69
N GLY A 63 4.25 14.95 35.32
CA GLY A 63 2.85 15.41 35.42
C GLY A 63 2.32 16.04 34.13
N ASP A 64 1.32 16.91 34.28
CA ASP A 64 0.66 17.61 33.16
C ASP A 64 1.65 18.45 32.31
N LEU A 65 2.02 17.90 31.15
CA LEU A 65 2.90 18.54 30.18
C LEU A 65 2.33 19.85 29.62
N ARG A 66 1.00 20.06 29.58
CA ARG A 66 0.36 21.26 28.99
C ARG A 66 0.90 22.55 29.61
N ARG A 67 1.18 22.53 30.91
CA ARG A 67 1.72 23.66 31.69
C ARG A 67 3.12 24.09 31.26
N GLY A 68 3.86 23.21 30.59
CA GLY A 68 5.20 23.48 30.05
C GLY A 68 5.21 24.02 28.62
N LYS A 69 4.05 24.18 27.95
CA LYS A 69 3.97 24.57 26.54
C LYS A 69 4.70 25.91 26.28
N PRO A 70 5.71 25.95 25.37
CA PRO A 70 6.33 27.20 24.96
C PRO A 70 5.33 28.21 24.36
N SER A 71 5.64 29.50 24.49
CA SER A 71 4.80 30.58 23.93
C SER A 71 4.78 30.57 22.40
N GLY A 72 5.85 30.14 21.74
CA GLY A 72 5.98 30.09 20.28
C GLY A 72 5.21 28.97 19.56
N ILE A 73 4.50 28.09 20.29
CA ILE A 73 3.66 27.05 19.70
C ILE A 73 2.21 27.44 19.92
N THR A 74 1.46 27.65 18.84
CA THR A 74 0.04 28.04 18.90
C THR A 74 -0.82 26.90 19.44
N GLU A 75 -0.68 25.71 18.88
CA GLU A 75 -1.52 24.55 19.18
C GLU A 75 -0.93 23.68 20.30
N THR A 76 -1.78 23.30 21.26
CA THR A 76 -1.36 22.48 22.40
C THR A 76 -1.19 21.01 22.01
N SER A 77 -2.02 20.51 21.07
CA SER A 77 -1.86 19.22 20.39
C SER A 77 -0.48 19.09 19.75
N GLN A 78 -0.11 20.02 18.86
CA GLN A 78 1.17 20.02 18.16
C GLN A 78 2.37 19.95 19.13
N PHE A 79 2.35 20.71 20.22
CA PHE A 79 3.39 20.66 21.25
C PHE A 79 3.50 19.28 21.93
N LEU A 80 2.37 18.61 22.15
CA LEU A 80 2.30 17.35 22.89
C LEU A 80 2.59 16.15 22.00
N GLU A 81 2.16 16.18 20.74
CA GLU A 81 2.61 15.25 19.70
C GLU A 81 4.11 15.37 19.43
N ALA A 82 4.65 16.59 19.35
CA ALA A 82 6.09 16.80 19.20
C ALA A 82 6.88 16.34 20.42
N THR A 83 6.39 16.64 21.63
CA THR A 83 7.02 16.15 22.88
C THR A 83 6.98 14.63 22.98
N HIS A 84 5.85 14.00 22.60
CA HIS A 84 5.75 12.55 22.47
C HIS A 84 6.76 12.02 21.46
N ALA A 85 6.81 12.58 20.25
CA ALA A 85 7.75 12.16 19.21
C ALA A 85 9.20 12.20 19.68
N VAL A 86 9.65 13.29 20.34
CA VAL A 86 11.05 13.39 20.81
C VAL A 86 11.33 12.38 21.92
N LEU A 87 10.47 12.29 22.95
CA LEU A 87 10.71 11.43 24.11
C LEU A 87 10.54 9.94 23.77
N SER A 88 9.79 9.62 22.73
CA SER A 88 9.69 8.27 22.14
C SER A 88 10.80 7.98 21.10
N GLY A 89 11.80 8.87 20.96
CA GLY A 89 13.02 8.61 20.19
C GLY A 89 12.93 8.88 18.68
N LYS A 90 11.90 9.56 18.18
CA LYS A 90 11.81 9.93 16.76
C LYS A 90 12.81 11.04 16.43
N GLU A 91 13.46 10.93 15.27
CA GLU A 91 14.37 11.95 14.75
C GLU A 91 13.65 13.14 14.11
N PHE A 92 12.39 12.96 13.70
CA PHE A 92 11.61 13.95 12.95
C PHE A 92 10.14 14.00 13.40
N PHE A 93 9.54 15.18 13.29
CA PHE A 93 8.11 15.42 13.40
C PHE A 93 7.73 16.53 12.42
N ASN A 94 6.93 16.19 11.41
CA ASN A 94 6.69 17.03 10.23
C ASN A 94 8.05 17.48 9.62
N GLU A 95 8.20 18.78 9.34
CA GLU A 95 9.43 19.38 8.78
C GLU A 95 10.49 19.70 9.87
N PHE A 96 10.21 19.36 11.13
CA PHE A 96 11.10 19.65 12.25
C PHE A 96 11.97 18.45 12.60
N ARG A 97 13.28 18.69 12.63
CA ARG A 97 14.24 17.75 13.20
C ARG A 97 14.23 17.85 14.72
N LEU A 98 14.07 16.70 15.35
CA LEU A 98 13.98 16.54 16.79
C LEU A 98 15.35 16.28 17.41
N SER A 99 15.48 16.62 18.68
CA SER A 99 16.71 16.43 19.44
C SER A 99 16.41 16.26 20.93
N CYS A 100 17.00 15.24 21.55
CA CYS A 100 16.99 15.06 22.99
C CYS A 100 18.43 15.09 23.52
N GLN A 101 18.68 15.96 24.47
CA GLN A 101 19.98 16.24 25.08
C GLN A 101 19.96 15.97 26.57
N VAL A 102 21.09 15.50 27.09
CA VAL A 102 21.32 15.26 28.50
C VAL A 102 22.48 16.11 29.02
N THR A 103 22.27 16.77 30.16
CA THR A 103 23.31 17.50 30.90
C THR A 103 23.39 16.90 32.30
N SER A 104 24.52 16.29 32.61
CA SER A 104 24.79 15.65 33.90
C SER A 104 25.28 16.64 34.95
N GLY A 105 24.54 16.78 36.06
CA GLY A 105 25.05 17.34 37.31
C GLY A 105 25.61 16.26 38.24
N THR A 106 26.05 16.65 39.44
CA THR A 106 26.64 15.72 40.42
C THR A 106 25.65 14.76 41.08
N SER A 107 24.37 15.15 41.18
CA SER A 107 23.30 14.37 41.84
C SER A 107 21.98 14.34 41.05
N THR A 108 21.90 15.11 39.96
CA THR A 108 20.70 15.25 39.13
C THR A 108 21.11 15.31 37.66
N VAL A 109 20.30 14.72 36.79
CA VAL A 109 20.48 14.79 35.34
C VAL A 109 19.36 15.64 34.75
N THR A 110 19.69 16.64 33.93
CA THR A 110 18.69 17.43 33.21
C THR A 110 18.54 16.88 31.80
N LEU A 111 17.36 16.37 31.49
CA LEU A 111 16.93 16.05 30.14
C LEU A 111 16.35 17.31 29.50
N LYS A 112 16.72 17.62 28.25
CA LYS A 112 16.22 18.76 27.49
C LYS A 112 15.85 18.29 26.08
N TRP A 113 14.64 18.57 25.63
CA TRP A 113 14.22 18.31 24.25
C TRP A 113 13.96 19.60 23.48
N SER A 114 14.35 19.58 22.22
CA SER A 114 14.25 20.71 21.29
C SER A 114 13.98 20.23 19.88
N TRP A 115 13.37 21.09 19.10
CA TRP A 115 13.18 20.91 17.66
C TRP A 115 13.82 22.07 16.88
N ARG A 116 14.07 21.88 15.60
CA ARG A 116 14.51 22.93 14.66
C ARG A 116 14.02 22.59 13.25
N VAL A 117 13.86 23.59 12.39
CA VAL A 117 13.64 23.34 10.96
C VAL A 117 14.90 22.70 10.37
N GLU A 118 14.77 21.69 9.51
CA GLU A 118 15.94 21.04 8.91
C GLU A 118 16.57 21.88 7.78
N ASP A 119 15.75 22.45 6.90
CA ASP A 119 16.17 23.43 5.91
C ASP A 119 15.48 24.78 6.16
N PRO A 120 16.15 25.73 6.83
CA PRO A 120 15.58 27.05 7.15
C PRO A 120 15.55 28.00 5.95
N GLY A 121 16.09 27.61 4.79
CA GLY A 121 16.19 28.46 3.61
C GLY A 121 16.98 29.74 3.88
N GLU A 122 16.42 30.89 3.50
CA GLU A 122 17.06 32.21 3.63
C GLU A 122 16.98 32.82 5.05
N ASP A 123 16.16 32.29 5.97
CA ASP A 123 16.00 32.86 7.33
C ASP A 123 16.78 32.05 8.40
N PRO A 124 18.00 32.48 8.78
CA PRO A 124 18.79 31.78 9.78
C PRO A 124 18.18 31.80 11.19
N MET A 125 17.13 32.59 11.46
CA MET A 125 16.41 32.50 12.73
C MET A 125 15.58 31.22 12.84
N LEU A 126 15.09 30.66 11.72
CA LEU A 126 14.37 29.38 11.69
C LEU A 126 15.29 28.17 11.96
N ALA A 127 16.61 28.35 11.79
CA ALA A 127 17.63 27.36 12.10
C ALA A 127 17.86 27.15 13.61
N LEU A 128 17.41 28.10 14.45
CA LEU A 128 17.69 28.10 15.89
C LEU A 128 16.89 26.99 16.60
N PRO A 129 17.54 26.15 17.44
CA PRO A 129 16.85 25.08 18.15
C PRO A 129 15.92 25.64 19.22
N MET A 130 14.62 25.61 18.92
CA MET A 130 13.58 25.97 19.88
C MET A 130 13.43 24.85 20.91
N THR A 131 13.52 25.22 22.19
CA THR A 131 13.36 24.28 23.30
C THR A 131 11.89 23.97 23.51
N LEU A 132 11.54 22.69 23.43
CA LEU A 132 10.19 22.19 23.70
C LEU A 132 9.97 22.01 25.20
N GLY A 133 10.96 21.46 25.91
CA GLY A 133 10.91 21.31 27.34
C GLY A 133 12.23 20.88 27.96
N SER A 134 12.28 20.92 29.29
CA SER A 134 13.36 20.36 30.09
C SER A 134 12.84 19.83 31.42
N ILE A 135 13.47 18.77 31.93
CA ILE A 135 13.12 18.16 33.20
C ILE A 135 14.38 17.65 33.92
N GLY A 136 14.49 17.97 35.21
CA GLY A 136 15.50 17.40 36.09
C GLY A 136 15.04 16.04 36.62
N LEU A 137 15.84 15.00 36.40
CA LEU A 137 15.68 13.63 36.89
C LEU A 137 16.50 13.44 38.17
N ILE A 138 15.99 12.63 39.10
CA ILE A 138 16.57 12.43 40.43
C ILE A 138 17.34 11.11 40.44
N LEU A 139 18.54 11.08 41.04
CA LEU A 139 19.34 9.87 41.19
C LEU A 139 18.57 8.80 41.97
N VAL A 140 18.48 7.61 41.37
CA VAL A 140 17.85 6.42 41.95
C VAL A 140 18.81 5.75 42.94
N SER A 141 18.29 5.17 44.02
CA SER A 141 19.15 4.50 45.01
C SER A 141 19.75 3.19 44.46
N GLU A 142 20.93 2.79 44.92
CA GLU A 142 21.60 1.56 44.44
C GLU A 142 20.69 0.32 44.50
N ASN A 143 19.92 0.18 45.59
CA ASN A 143 18.95 -0.90 45.81
C ASN A 143 17.79 -0.92 44.80
N GLU A 144 17.45 0.23 44.22
CA GLU A 144 16.41 0.36 43.17
C GLU A 144 17.03 0.19 41.78
N CYS A 145 18.26 0.64 41.54
CA CYS A 145 19.03 0.36 40.33
C CYS A 145 19.13 -1.16 40.06
N PHE A 146 19.31 -1.98 41.10
CA PHE A 146 19.30 -3.45 40.98
C PHE A 146 17.94 -4.05 40.54
N LYS A 147 16.83 -3.30 40.66
CA LYS A 147 15.50 -3.71 40.18
C LYS A 147 15.21 -3.20 38.77
N LEU A 148 15.64 -1.97 38.46
CA LEU A 148 15.49 -1.36 37.15
C LEU A 148 16.25 -2.12 36.05
N TRP A 149 17.45 -2.65 36.35
CA TRP A 149 18.23 -3.40 35.37
C TRP A 149 17.49 -4.63 34.81
N PRO A 150 16.99 -5.57 35.65
CA PRO A 150 16.12 -6.65 35.18
C PRO A 150 14.90 -6.14 34.41
N GLU A 151 14.17 -5.13 34.92
CA GLU A 151 12.98 -4.59 34.24
C GLU A 151 13.29 -4.05 32.84
N TRP A 152 14.43 -3.37 32.66
CA TRP A 152 14.90 -2.89 31.36
C TRP A 152 15.33 -4.04 30.43
N LEU A 153 16.07 -5.02 30.96
CA LEU A 153 16.59 -6.14 30.17
C LEU A 153 15.48 -7.10 29.74
N ASP A 154 14.58 -7.47 30.65
CA ASP A 154 13.42 -8.33 30.36
C ASP A 154 12.51 -7.69 29.32
N PHE A 155 12.26 -6.38 29.42
CA PHE A 155 11.53 -5.64 28.38
C PHE A 155 12.23 -5.68 27.02
N LEU A 156 13.53 -5.38 26.97
CA LEU A 156 14.29 -5.34 25.71
C LEU A 156 14.46 -6.73 25.07
N LEU A 157 14.47 -7.79 25.89
CA LEU A 157 14.46 -9.16 25.40
C LEU A 157 13.09 -9.54 24.83
N GLU A 158 11.99 -9.18 25.51
CA GLU A 158 10.63 -9.46 25.04
C GLU A 158 10.26 -8.64 23.80
N ASP A 159 10.61 -7.36 23.73
CA ASP A 159 10.39 -6.54 22.52
C ASP A 159 11.15 -7.11 21.32
N ARG A 160 12.38 -7.61 21.55
CA ARG A 160 13.17 -8.30 20.53
C ARG A 160 12.53 -9.61 20.08
N THR A 161 12.04 -10.47 20.99
CA THR A 161 11.41 -11.74 20.60
C THR A 161 10.12 -11.49 19.82
N GLN A 162 9.29 -10.53 20.25
CA GLN A 162 8.09 -10.11 19.53
C GLN A 162 8.41 -9.54 18.14
N TYR A 163 9.47 -8.73 18.03
CA TYR A 163 9.95 -8.23 16.73
C TYR A 163 10.40 -9.38 15.80
N GLN A 164 11.17 -10.35 16.32
CA GLN A 164 11.63 -11.51 15.54
C GLN A 164 10.45 -12.37 15.03
N LEU A 165 9.48 -12.70 15.89
CA LEU A 165 8.27 -13.43 15.50
C LEU A 165 7.47 -12.68 14.42
N ARG A 166 7.41 -11.34 14.50
CA ARG A 166 6.75 -10.51 13.49
C ARG A 166 7.52 -10.50 12.17
N CYS A 167 8.86 -10.48 12.18
CA CYS A 167 9.67 -10.62 10.97
C CYS A 167 9.44 -11.97 10.30
N GLU A 168 9.53 -13.08 11.03
CA GLU A 168 9.28 -14.43 10.51
C GLU A 168 7.87 -14.57 9.89
N ALA A 169 6.85 -14.01 10.54
CA ALA A 169 5.48 -14.00 10.03
C ALA A 169 5.32 -13.17 8.74
N LEU A 170 6.04 -12.04 8.62
CA LEU A 170 6.05 -11.22 7.41
C LEU A 170 6.84 -11.88 6.27
N GLU A 171 7.97 -12.51 6.57
CA GLU A 171 8.77 -13.27 5.58
C GLU A 171 7.96 -14.43 4.99
N MET A 172 7.29 -15.24 5.84
CA MET A 172 6.38 -16.29 5.36
C MET A 172 5.30 -15.71 4.43
N ARG A 173 4.66 -14.61 4.84
CA ARG A 173 3.62 -13.94 4.03
C ARG A 173 4.14 -13.41 2.70
N VAL A 174 5.38 -12.91 2.64
CA VAL A 174 6.01 -12.52 1.36
C VAL A 174 6.16 -13.75 0.47
N THR A 175 6.73 -14.86 0.96
CA THR A 175 6.89 -16.08 0.14
C THR A 175 5.56 -16.65 -0.35
N ASP A 176 4.47 -16.53 0.40
CA ASP A 176 3.15 -16.97 -0.03
C ASP A 176 2.52 -16.04 -1.08
N LEU A 177 2.75 -14.72 -0.96
CA LEU A 177 2.35 -13.76 -1.99
C LEU A 177 3.14 -13.95 -3.30
N GLU A 178 4.43 -14.27 -3.22
CA GLU A 178 5.26 -14.65 -4.38
C GLU A 178 4.71 -15.91 -5.08
N LYS A 179 4.43 -16.99 -4.34
CA LYS A 179 3.80 -18.21 -4.90
C LYS A 179 2.46 -17.92 -5.57
N ILE A 180 1.64 -17.05 -4.97
CA ILE A 180 0.34 -16.66 -5.55
C ILE A 180 0.55 -15.85 -6.82
N HIS A 181 1.49 -14.89 -6.81
CA HIS A 181 1.87 -14.10 -7.99
C HIS A 181 2.27 -15.00 -9.15
N ASP A 182 3.25 -15.89 -8.94
CA ASP A 182 3.76 -16.81 -9.97
C ASP A 182 2.65 -17.72 -10.53
N LEU A 183 1.78 -18.23 -9.66
CA LEU A 183 0.63 -19.03 -10.08
C LEU A 183 -0.39 -18.21 -10.91
N THR A 184 -0.61 -16.95 -10.57
CA THR A 184 -1.49 -16.07 -11.36
C THR A 184 -0.86 -15.66 -12.69
N GLU A 185 0.44 -15.41 -12.73
CA GLU A 185 1.18 -15.11 -13.97
C GLU A 185 1.17 -16.32 -14.92
N GLN A 186 1.45 -17.53 -14.41
CA GLN A 186 1.35 -18.77 -15.20
C GLN A 186 -0.07 -18.98 -15.77
N LYS A 187 -1.11 -18.72 -14.98
CA LYS A 187 -2.51 -18.80 -15.44
C LYS A 187 -2.84 -17.75 -16.49
N MET A 188 -2.33 -16.53 -16.34
CA MET A 188 -2.51 -15.44 -17.31
C MET A 188 -1.83 -15.78 -18.64
N ASN A 189 -0.58 -16.23 -18.60
CA ASN A 189 0.18 -16.62 -19.80
C ASN A 189 -0.49 -17.79 -20.52
N LYS A 190 -0.93 -18.82 -19.79
CA LYS A 190 -1.71 -19.92 -20.37
C LYS A 190 -3.02 -19.43 -21.00
N MET A 191 -3.75 -18.52 -20.34
CA MET A 191 -4.99 -17.96 -20.89
C MET A 191 -4.74 -17.16 -22.18
N ALA A 192 -3.59 -16.49 -22.30
CA ALA A 192 -3.20 -15.81 -23.53
C ALA A 192 -2.88 -16.79 -24.66
N GLU A 193 -2.22 -17.91 -24.37
CA GLU A 193 -1.98 -19.01 -25.33
C GLU A 193 -3.29 -19.69 -25.77
N ASP A 194 -4.16 -20.05 -24.81
CA ASP A 194 -5.49 -20.62 -25.08
C ASP A 194 -6.36 -19.67 -25.92
N LYS A 195 -6.26 -18.35 -25.67
CA LYS A 195 -6.91 -17.32 -26.50
C LYS A 195 -6.33 -17.32 -27.92
N LEU A 196 -5.02 -17.19 -28.08
CA LEU A 196 -4.36 -17.11 -29.40
C LEU A 196 -4.63 -18.35 -30.26
N THR A 197 -4.59 -19.54 -29.64
CA THR A 197 -4.92 -20.81 -30.33
C THR A 197 -6.39 -20.85 -30.76
N SER A 198 -7.33 -20.44 -29.89
CA SER A 198 -8.75 -20.39 -30.24
C SER A 198 -9.07 -19.36 -31.35
N GLU A 199 -8.43 -18.18 -31.35
CA GLU A 199 -8.53 -17.20 -32.43
C GLU A 199 -8.00 -17.75 -33.75
N THR A 200 -6.87 -18.46 -33.72
CA THR A 200 -6.26 -19.10 -34.90
C THR A 200 -7.19 -20.16 -35.51
N ILE A 201 -7.76 -21.04 -34.67
CA ILE A 201 -8.71 -22.08 -35.08
C ILE A 201 -9.99 -21.44 -35.65
N LEU A 202 -10.48 -20.34 -35.07
CA LEU A 202 -11.65 -19.62 -35.57
C LEU A 202 -11.41 -19.03 -36.96
N LEU A 203 -10.24 -18.43 -37.18
CA LEU A 203 -9.84 -17.86 -38.48
C LEU A 203 -9.70 -18.95 -39.56
N GLU A 204 -9.14 -20.11 -39.23
CA GLU A 204 -9.03 -21.25 -40.15
C GLU A 204 -10.41 -21.80 -40.54
N ASN A 205 -11.29 -22.05 -39.56
CA ASN A 205 -12.67 -22.45 -39.81
C ASN A 205 -13.44 -21.44 -40.69
N PHE A 206 -13.24 -20.14 -40.46
CA PHE A 206 -13.87 -19.09 -41.26
C PHE A 206 -13.33 -19.07 -42.70
N ARG A 207 -12.01 -19.23 -42.88
CA ARG A 207 -11.35 -19.35 -44.19
C ARG A 207 -11.90 -20.54 -44.99
N ASP A 208 -12.09 -21.69 -44.35
CA ASP A 208 -12.64 -22.88 -44.99
C ASP A 208 -14.12 -22.75 -45.36
N LEU A 209 -14.92 -22.10 -44.50
CA LEU A 209 -16.30 -21.75 -44.82
C LEU A 209 -16.38 -20.82 -46.04
N LEU A 210 -15.51 -19.80 -46.12
CA LEU A 210 -15.40 -18.91 -47.28
C LEU A 210 -14.96 -19.67 -48.55
N ASN A 211 -13.96 -20.53 -48.44
CA ASN A 211 -13.49 -21.37 -49.55
C ASN A 211 -14.58 -22.32 -50.07
N SER A 212 -15.35 -22.93 -49.17
CA SER A 212 -16.49 -23.78 -49.49
C SER A 212 -17.60 -23.01 -50.21
N LYS A 213 -18.00 -21.83 -49.69
CA LYS A 213 -18.96 -20.93 -50.35
C LYS A 213 -18.46 -20.47 -51.73
N LYS A 214 -17.19 -20.09 -51.86
CA LYS A 214 -16.56 -19.68 -53.13
C LYS A 214 -16.54 -20.82 -54.15
N LYS A 215 -16.25 -22.06 -53.74
CA LYS A 215 -16.37 -23.27 -54.58
C LYS A 215 -17.83 -23.48 -55.04
N LYS A 216 -18.80 -23.36 -54.13
CA LYS A 216 -20.23 -23.52 -54.45
C LYS A 216 -20.72 -22.46 -55.44
N ILE A 217 -20.39 -21.18 -55.25
CA ILE A 217 -20.71 -20.10 -56.20
C ILE A 217 -20.10 -20.39 -57.59
N LYS A 218 -18.83 -20.79 -57.67
CA LYS A 218 -18.19 -21.20 -58.94
C LYS A 218 -18.89 -22.38 -59.61
N SER A 219 -19.41 -23.34 -58.85
CA SER A 219 -20.18 -24.46 -59.41
C SER A 219 -21.56 -24.03 -59.94
N LEU A 220 -22.24 -23.11 -59.25
CA LEU A 220 -23.54 -22.56 -59.68
C LEU A 220 -23.40 -21.72 -60.95
N LEU A 221 -22.37 -20.87 -61.05
CA LEU A 221 -22.05 -20.11 -62.27
C LEU A 221 -21.80 -21.06 -63.45
N LYS A 222 -20.95 -22.08 -63.29
CA LYS A 222 -20.70 -23.10 -64.33
C LYS A 222 -21.95 -23.89 -64.72
N LEU A 223 -22.90 -24.10 -63.80
CA LEU A 223 -24.18 -24.74 -64.10
C LEU A 223 -25.09 -23.80 -64.88
N LEU A 224 -25.13 -22.51 -64.54
CA LEU A 224 -25.86 -21.47 -65.27
C LEU A 224 -25.34 -21.31 -66.71
N GLU A 225 -24.03 -21.19 -66.88
CA GLU A 225 -23.34 -21.16 -68.18
C GLU A 225 -23.67 -22.38 -69.05
N LYS A 226 -23.73 -23.58 -68.44
CA LYS A 226 -24.11 -24.82 -69.13
C LYS A 226 -25.62 -24.98 -69.36
N SER A 227 -26.45 -24.33 -68.55
CA SER A 227 -27.91 -24.42 -68.61
C SER A 227 -28.52 -23.62 -69.75
N GLY A 228 -27.78 -22.68 -70.35
CA GLY A 228 -27.97 -22.25 -71.74
C GLY A 228 -29.37 -21.73 -72.13
N VAL A 229 -30.08 -21.03 -71.23
CA VAL A 229 -31.34 -20.32 -71.55
C VAL A 229 -31.28 -18.92 -70.96
N VAL A 230 -31.72 -17.91 -71.74
CA VAL A 230 -31.57 -16.45 -71.51
C VAL A 230 -30.10 -15.98 -71.71
N GLN A 231 -29.73 -15.20 -72.72
CA GLN A 231 -30.53 -14.50 -73.76
C GLN A 231 -29.74 -14.41 -75.07
N ARG A 232 -30.31 -14.93 -76.16
CA ARG A 232 -30.00 -14.52 -77.54
C ARG A 232 -31.31 -14.19 -78.24
N GLN A 233 -31.68 -12.92 -78.21
CA GLN A 233 -32.64 -12.32 -79.13
C GLN A 233 -32.07 -10.95 -79.51
N ALA A 234 -32.08 -10.69 -80.82
CA ALA A 234 -31.55 -9.47 -81.43
C ALA A 234 -32.70 -8.48 -81.71
N GLU A 235 -32.33 -7.31 -82.26
CA GLU A 235 -33.22 -6.25 -82.81
C GLU A 235 -33.90 -5.37 -81.74
N SER A 236 -33.99 -4.04 -81.85
CA SER A 236 -33.32 -3.05 -82.76
C SER A 236 -33.36 -1.62 -82.15
N ASP A 237 -32.65 -0.69 -82.80
CA ASP A 237 -32.79 0.79 -82.78
C ASP A 237 -32.31 1.66 -81.58
N ASP A 238 -31.28 2.47 -81.88
CA ASP A 238 -31.07 3.90 -81.60
C ASP A 238 -31.26 4.52 -80.19
N ASN A 239 -30.15 4.79 -79.48
CA ASN A 239 -29.49 6.12 -79.47
C ASN A 239 -28.36 6.29 -78.39
N GLN A 240 -27.32 7.06 -78.76
CA GLN A 240 -26.35 7.84 -77.91
C GLN A 240 -25.67 7.15 -76.69
N SER A 241 -24.32 7.00 -76.68
CA SER A 241 -23.32 8.00 -76.19
C SER A 241 -23.34 8.15 -74.65
N VAL A 242 -22.26 8.03 -73.85
CA VAL A 242 -20.88 8.60 -73.93
C VAL A 242 -19.89 7.77 -73.04
N ALA A 243 -18.58 7.77 -73.37
CA ALA A 243 -17.38 7.50 -72.51
C ALA A 243 -17.24 6.17 -71.72
N SER A 244 -16.22 5.34 -72.00
CA SER A 244 -14.85 5.33 -71.38
C SER A 244 -14.81 4.71 -69.97
N GLY A 245 -13.88 3.83 -69.60
CA GLY A 245 -12.73 3.23 -70.30
C GLY A 245 -11.79 2.55 -69.29
N LEU A 246 -10.62 2.08 -69.77
CA LEU A 246 -9.48 1.54 -69.00
C LEU A 246 -9.55 0.08 -68.50
N SER A 247 -8.94 -0.76 -69.32
CA SER A 247 -8.22 -1.99 -68.98
C SER A 247 -7.20 -1.84 -67.83
N PHE A 248 -6.91 -2.95 -67.14
CA PHE A 248 -5.63 -3.14 -66.47
C PHE A 248 -5.18 -4.61 -66.58
N GLU A 249 -3.98 -4.82 -67.12
CA GLU A 249 -3.34 -6.13 -67.28
C GLU A 249 -2.44 -6.49 -66.09
N MET A 250 -1.97 -7.74 -66.06
CA MET A 250 -1.05 -8.26 -65.04
C MET A 250 0.37 -7.72 -65.25
N MET A 251 1.14 -7.57 -64.15
CA MET A 251 2.57 -7.89 -64.15
C MET A 251 3.00 -8.50 -62.80
N ASP A 252 3.91 -9.46 -62.88
CA ASP A 252 4.66 -10.08 -61.78
C ASP A 252 6.11 -9.51 -61.75
N GLU A 253 6.91 -10.00 -60.80
CA GLU A 253 8.39 -9.89 -60.68
C GLU A 253 9.03 -8.70 -59.92
N ASN A 254 9.28 -8.96 -58.62
CA ASN A 254 10.59 -9.16 -57.98
C ASN A 254 11.70 -8.06 -57.81
N THR A 255 12.48 -8.32 -56.75
CA THR A 255 13.90 -7.94 -56.45
C THR A 255 14.29 -6.57 -55.84
N SER A 256 14.39 -6.59 -54.49
CA SER A 256 15.60 -6.39 -53.65
C SER A 256 16.31 -5.03 -53.42
N GLU A 257 16.95 -4.94 -52.22
CA GLU A 257 17.92 -3.93 -51.71
C GLU A 257 17.36 -2.55 -51.30
N ALA A 258 17.90 -1.80 -50.33
CA ALA A 258 18.70 -2.09 -49.10
C ALA A 258 18.70 -0.83 -48.18
N GLU A 259 19.28 -0.92 -46.98
CA GLU A 259 19.35 0.05 -45.87
C GLU A 259 19.72 1.53 -46.19
N SER A 260 19.24 2.51 -45.39
CA SER A 260 20.09 3.48 -44.62
C SER A 260 19.40 4.78 -44.11
N ILE A 261 19.22 4.88 -42.78
CA ILE A 261 19.57 5.99 -41.82
C ILE A 261 19.19 7.48 -42.08
N HIS A 262 18.66 8.12 -41.01
CA HIS A 262 18.46 9.57 -40.72
C HIS A 262 17.35 10.32 -41.51
N GLU A 263 16.68 11.36 -40.98
CA GLU A 263 16.99 12.26 -39.84
C GLU A 263 15.71 12.78 -39.12
N GLN A 264 15.85 13.29 -37.89
CA GLN A 264 14.85 14.08 -37.13
C GLN A 264 14.82 15.55 -37.64
N PRO A 265 13.93 16.51 -37.23
CA PRO A 265 13.39 16.70 -35.86
C PRO A 265 11.98 17.36 -35.70
N GLN A 266 11.66 17.70 -34.44
CA GLN A 266 10.65 18.67 -33.94
C GLN A 266 9.15 18.28 -33.95
N LYS A 267 8.26 18.89 -33.14
CA LYS A 267 8.26 19.38 -31.72
C LYS A 267 6.88 20.02 -31.47
N GLU A 268 6.35 19.98 -30.23
CA GLU A 268 5.06 20.63 -29.85
C GLU A 268 3.83 20.09 -30.66
N GLU A 269 2.56 20.20 -30.27
CA GLU A 269 1.89 20.96 -29.22
C GLU A 269 0.62 20.21 -28.72
N GLU A 270 -0.10 20.91 -27.85
CA GLU A 270 -1.15 20.54 -26.91
C GLU A 270 -2.56 20.19 -27.46
N GLU A 271 -3.35 19.60 -26.56
CA GLU A 271 -4.78 19.81 -26.25
C GLU A 271 -5.86 19.96 -27.35
N GLU A 272 -6.88 19.09 -27.29
CA GLU A 272 -8.31 19.39 -27.01
C GLU A 272 -9.14 18.08 -27.20
N MET A 273 -9.84 17.56 -26.19
CA MET A 273 -11.17 17.94 -25.68
C MET A 273 -12.40 17.66 -26.57
N GLN A 274 -13.29 16.82 -26.03
CA GLN A 274 -14.76 16.96 -26.00
C GLN A 274 -15.61 16.90 -27.29
N LYS A 275 -16.39 15.81 -27.45
CA LYS A 275 -17.86 15.73 -27.14
C LYS A 275 -18.40 14.32 -27.48
N GLN A 276 -19.25 13.68 -26.65
CA GLN A 276 -20.72 13.85 -26.57
C GLN A 276 -21.41 13.67 -27.94
N GLU A 277 -22.52 12.94 -28.14
CA GLU A 277 -23.45 12.16 -27.29
C GLU A 277 -24.30 11.31 -28.28
N VAL A 278 -24.91 10.15 -27.99
CA VAL A 278 -26.34 10.00 -27.60
C VAL A 278 -26.74 8.49 -27.65
N GLN A 279 -27.19 7.98 -26.50
CA GLN A 279 -28.30 7.03 -26.19
C GLN A 279 -28.65 5.75 -26.99
N HIS A 280 -29.07 4.74 -26.20
CA HIS A 280 -30.07 3.68 -26.45
C HIS A 280 -29.68 2.51 -27.40
N ASN A 281 -30.04 1.24 -27.14
CA ASN A 281 -30.96 0.62 -26.16
C ASN A 281 -30.44 -0.75 -25.67
N GLU A 282 -30.87 -1.19 -24.48
CA GLU A 282 -30.85 -2.62 -24.11
C GLU A 282 -31.91 -3.42 -24.90
N PRO A 283 -31.80 -4.75 -24.96
CA PRO A 283 -32.72 -5.50 -24.12
C PRO A 283 -32.11 -6.72 -23.40
N GLU A 284 -32.70 -7.05 -22.25
CA GLU A 284 -32.46 -8.28 -21.49
C GLU A 284 -32.83 -9.54 -22.29
N SER A 285 -32.13 -10.67 -22.04
CA SER A 285 -32.77 -11.98 -22.12
C SER A 285 -32.14 -13.02 -21.21
N ASN A 286 -33.00 -13.65 -20.39
CA ASN A 286 -32.71 -14.78 -19.51
C ASN A 286 -32.07 -15.98 -20.23
N ILE A 287 -30.98 -16.53 -19.71
CA ILE A 287 -30.68 -17.98 -19.78
C ILE A 287 -30.24 -18.52 -18.41
N LYS A 288 -30.68 -19.75 -18.14
CA LYS A 288 -30.63 -20.47 -16.85
C LYS A 288 -29.22 -20.85 -16.39
N LYS A 289 -29.09 -20.85 -15.05
CA LYS A 289 -28.27 -21.71 -14.19
C LYS A 289 -27.65 -22.97 -14.84
N GLU A 290 -26.34 -23.10 -14.67
CA GLU A 290 -25.69 -24.38 -14.34
C GLU A 290 -24.40 -24.08 -13.55
N SER A 291 -24.48 -24.14 -12.22
CA SER A 291 -23.32 -23.97 -11.33
C SER A 291 -22.97 -25.33 -10.75
N GLN A 292 -21.85 -25.90 -11.17
CA GLN A 292 -21.31 -27.12 -10.56
C GLN A 292 -20.69 -26.77 -9.20
N GLU A 293 -21.15 -27.50 -8.20
CA GLU A 293 -20.74 -27.41 -6.80
C GLU A 293 -19.38 -28.09 -6.64
N ILE A 294 -18.35 -27.33 -6.27
CA ILE A 294 -17.02 -27.89 -6.01
C ILE A 294 -16.98 -28.31 -4.54
N GLU A 295 -17.11 -29.61 -4.29
CA GLU A 295 -16.94 -30.19 -2.95
C GLU A 295 -15.51 -29.95 -2.43
N ILE A 296 -15.40 -29.30 -1.27
CA ILE A 296 -14.17 -29.25 -0.49
C ILE A 296 -14.14 -30.47 0.44
N PRO A 297 -13.09 -31.31 0.43
CA PRO A 297 -13.05 -32.51 1.26
C PRO A 297 -12.95 -32.16 2.75
N SER A 298 -13.84 -32.74 3.55
CA SER A 298 -13.85 -32.61 5.01
C SER A 298 -12.67 -33.36 5.67
N PRO A 299 -12.08 -32.86 6.76
CA PRO A 299 -11.01 -33.56 7.48
C PRO A 299 -11.53 -34.79 8.24
N PRO A 300 -10.72 -35.85 8.42
CA PRO A 300 -11.16 -37.07 9.09
C PRO A 300 -11.39 -36.87 10.59
N ALA A 301 -12.41 -37.56 11.11
CA ALA A 301 -12.85 -37.44 12.50
C ALA A 301 -11.82 -37.94 13.53
N LYS A 302 -11.75 -37.24 14.67
CA LYS A 302 -10.97 -37.66 15.85
C LYS A 302 -11.57 -38.93 16.47
N MET A 303 -10.73 -39.91 16.83
CA MET A 303 -11.13 -40.91 17.82
C MET A 303 -11.28 -40.23 19.19
N LYS A 304 -12.40 -40.49 19.86
CA LYS A 304 -12.61 -40.13 21.25
C LYS A 304 -11.80 -41.05 22.18
N ASN A 305 -11.41 -40.53 23.33
CA ASN A 305 -11.53 -41.28 24.57
C ASN A 305 -11.88 -40.32 25.71
N ASP A 306 -12.86 -40.69 26.54
CA ASP A 306 -13.58 -39.78 27.44
C ASP A 306 -12.99 -39.73 28.87
N GLN A 307 -13.06 -38.54 29.48
CA GLN A 307 -13.57 -38.26 30.85
C GLN A 307 -13.44 -36.74 31.11
N VAL A 308 -14.52 -35.94 31.16
CA VAL A 308 -15.45 -35.73 32.29
C VAL A 308 -14.69 -35.11 33.49
N ALA A 309 -14.90 -33.86 33.94
CA ALA A 309 -15.82 -32.76 33.57
C ALA A 309 -15.18 -31.39 33.99
N ASP A 310 -15.78 -30.19 33.93
CA ASP A 310 -17.17 -29.78 33.62
C ASP A 310 -17.31 -28.31 33.12
N ILE A 311 -18.53 -27.97 32.67
CA ILE A 311 -19.25 -26.67 32.49
C ILE A 311 -18.56 -25.38 33.06
N ALA A 312 -18.44 -24.25 32.35
CA ALA A 312 -19.52 -23.56 31.62
C ALA A 312 -19.12 -22.87 30.29
N GLU A 313 -20.12 -22.77 29.41
CA GLU A 313 -20.15 -22.01 28.16
C GLU A 313 -20.56 -20.54 28.42
N ASP A 314 -20.02 -19.58 27.65
CA ASP A 314 -20.86 -18.77 26.74
C ASP A 314 -20.03 -17.99 25.68
N SER A 315 -20.70 -17.66 24.57
CA SER A 315 -20.38 -16.71 23.49
C SER A 315 -18.96 -16.67 22.89
N ASN A 316 -18.80 -17.39 21.77
CA ASN A 316 -18.00 -16.90 20.64
C ASN A 316 -18.83 -15.88 19.85
N ASP A 317 -18.30 -14.67 19.68
CA ASP A 317 -18.62 -13.72 18.60
C ASP A 317 -17.40 -12.79 18.41
N ASP A 318 -17.41 -11.95 17.37
CA ASP A 318 -16.35 -11.01 16.94
C ASP A 318 -15.15 -11.64 16.18
N LEU A 319 -15.39 -11.98 14.92
CA LEU A 319 -14.35 -12.28 13.91
C LEU A 319 -14.50 -11.39 12.65
N ASP A 320 -14.88 -10.12 12.85
CA ASP A 320 -15.12 -9.12 11.80
C ASP A 320 -14.49 -7.75 12.16
N ASP A 321 -13.16 -7.61 12.09
CA ASP A 321 -12.50 -6.30 12.33
C ASP A 321 -11.16 -6.10 11.57
N LEU A 322 -11.01 -6.70 10.38
CA LEU A 322 -9.76 -6.63 9.58
C LEU A 322 -9.80 -5.69 8.35
N PHE A 323 -10.92 -5.02 8.06
CA PHE A 323 -11.02 -4.08 6.93
C PHE A 323 -11.94 -2.87 7.21
N PRO A 324 -11.40 -1.66 7.45
CA PRO A 324 -12.23 -0.45 7.52
C PRO A 324 -12.68 0.01 6.13
N THR A 325 -13.89 -0.38 5.73
CA THR A 325 -14.53 0.10 4.49
C THR A 325 -14.90 1.58 4.61
N LYS A 326 -14.30 2.43 3.77
CA LYS A 326 -14.56 3.87 3.71
C LYS A 326 -15.96 4.17 3.15
N HIS A 327 -16.93 4.49 4.01
CA HIS A 327 -18.21 5.04 3.58
C HIS A 327 -18.11 6.51 3.14
N ILE A 328 -18.18 6.75 1.82
CA ILE A 328 -18.30 8.10 1.25
C ILE A 328 -19.73 8.63 1.48
N ARG A 329 -19.91 9.49 2.49
CA ARG A 329 -21.15 10.28 2.66
C ARG A 329 -21.11 11.55 1.80
N ARG A 330 -21.77 11.53 0.65
CA ARG A 330 -22.13 12.75 -0.10
C ARG A 330 -23.09 13.61 0.75
N LYS A 331 -22.64 14.77 1.23
CA LYS A 331 -23.55 15.84 1.67
C LYS A 331 -24.15 16.51 0.44
N ARG A 332 -25.47 16.50 0.31
CA ARG A 332 -26.19 17.44 -0.56
C ARG A 332 -26.14 18.83 0.09
N ARG A 333 -25.90 19.84 -0.74
CA ARG A 333 -26.38 21.21 -0.55
C ARG A 333 -27.38 21.48 -1.67
#